data_AF-A0A376TNW1-F1
#
_entry.id   AF-A0A376TNW1-F1
#
_cell.length_a   1.000
_cell.length_b   1.000
_cell.length_c   1.000
_cell.angle_alpha   90.00
_cell.angle_beta   90.00
_cell.angle_gamma   90.00
#
_symmetry.space_group_name_H-M   'P 1'
#
loop_
_entity.id
_entity.type
_entity.pdbx_description
1 polymer ?
#
loop_
_entity_poly.entity_id
_entity_poly.type
_entity_poly.pdbx_seq_one_letter_code
_entity_poly.pdbx_strand_id
1 'polypeptide(L)'
;MEVKGQDRYFDRAVRRLQQQLRKPAEELRREITHQLFLLGCGAQMLKYASPPMAQAWCQVMLDTRGGVRLSEQIQNDLLLRATGGVCV
;
A
#
# COMPACT_ATOMS: atom_id res chain seq x y z
N MET A 1 -8.59 -5.08 14.25
CA MET A 1 -8.02 -4.29 13.14
C MET A 1 -8.49 -4.94 11.85
N GLU A 2 -9.43 -4.30 11.16
CA GLU A 2 -10.23 -4.83 10.04
C GLU A 2 -9.41 -5.28 8.81
N VAL A 3 -8.19 -4.75 8.64
CA VAL A 3 -7.31 -5.00 7.49
C VAL A 3 -6.14 -5.98 7.76
N LYS A 4 -5.99 -6.44 9.00
CA LYS A 4 -4.87 -7.31 9.39
C LYS A 4 -5.01 -8.68 8.73
N GLY A 5 -3.95 -9.18 8.11
CA GLY A 5 -3.94 -10.48 7.43
C GLY A 5 -4.49 -10.47 6.00
N GLN A 6 -4.96 -9.33 5.48
CA GLN A 6 -5.42 -9.23 4.09
C GLN A 6 -4.26 -9.13 3.09
N ASP A 7 -3.15 -8.50 3.49
CA ASP A 7 -1.94 -8.40 2.67
C ASP A 7 -0.66 -8.52 3.50
N ARG A 8 0.26 -9.37 3.03
CA ARG A 8 1.51 -9.69 3.74
C ARG A 8 2.50 -8.52 3.77
N TYR A 9 2.50 -7.66 2.75
CA TYR A 9 3.40 -6.51 2.64
C TYR A 9 2.93 -5.41 3.58
N PHE A 10 1.61 -5.20 3.65
CA PHE A 10 0.98 -4.31 4.62
C PHE A 10 1.32 -4.72 6.05
N ASP A 11 1.08 -5.98 6.42
CA ASP A 11 1.38 -6.48 7.77
C ASP A 11 2.88 -6.35 8.12
N ARG A 12 3.77 -6.56 7.14
CA ARG A 12 5.21 -6.37 7.32
C ARG A 12 5.57 -4.90 7.53
N ALA A 13 4.99 -3.99 6.75
CA ALA A 13 5.21 -2.55 6.87
C ALA A 13 4.72 -2.02 8.23
N VAL A 14 3.57 -2.50 8.72
CA VAL A 14 3.07 -2.16 10.07
C VAL A 14 4.07 -2.59 11.15
N ARG A 15 4.58 -3.83 11.09
CA ARG A 15 5.59 -4.31 12.05
C ARG A 15 6.87 -3.48 11.99
N ARG A 16 7.32 -3.10 10.80
CA ARG A 16 8.52 -2.26 10.61
C ARG A 16 8.33 -0.88 11.23
N LEU A 17 7.22 -0.20 10.95
CA LEU A 17 6.93 1.11 11.53
C LEU A 17 6.81 1.03 13.06
N GLN A 18 6.11 0.03 13.59
CA GLN A 18 6.00 -0.18 15.04
C GLN A 18 7.37 -0.35 15.71
N GLN A 19 8.32 -1.01 15.06
CA GLN A 19 9.69 -1.13 15.58
C GLN A 19 10.43 0.20 15.55
N GLN A 20 10.32 0.98 14.47
CA GLN A 20 10.95 2.30 14.35
C GLN A 20 10.41 3.30 15.39
N LEU A 21 9.11 3.24 15.70
CA LEU A 21 8.47 4.11 16.68
C LEU A 21 8.84 3.80 18.14
N ARG A 22 9.49 2.65 18.44
CA ARG A 22 9.95 2.34 19.81
C ARG A 22 11.06 3.28 20.29
N LYS A 23 11.91 3.73 19.38
CA LYS A 23 13.00 4.68 19.65
C LYS A 23 13.19 5.56 18.42
N PRO A 24 12.31 6.55 18.20
CA PRO A 24 12.34 7.38 17.01
C PRO A 24 13.59 8.26 17.03
N ALA A 25 14.39 8.19 15.97
CA ALA A 25 15.51 9.08 15.75
C ALA A 25 15.08 10.23 14.84
N GLU A 26 15.44 11.47 15.16
CA GLU A 26 15.08 12.67 14.37
C GLU A 26 15.56 12.57 12.91
N GLU A 27 16.72 11.96 12.68
CA GLU A 27 17.25 11.67 11.34
C GLU A 27 16.31 10.79 10.48
N LEU A 28 15.49 9.95 11.12
CA LEU A 28 14.54 9.06 10.45
C LEU A 28 13.14 9.67 10.30
N ARG A 29 12.91 10.93 10.72
CA ARG A 29 11.57 11.55 10.70
C ARG A 29 10.88 11.43 9.34
N ARG A 30 11.61 11.67 8.24
CA ARG A 30 11.06 11.62 6.88
C ARG A 30 10.65 10.21 6.48
N GLU A 31 11.47 9.22 6.83
CA GLU A 31 11.18 7.81 6.57
C GLU A 31 9.96 7.34 7.38
N ILE A 32 9.87 7.72 8.65
CA ILE A 32 8.73 7.41 9.52
C ILE A 32 7.44 8.03 8.97
N THR A 33 7.46 9.32 8.61
CA THR A 33 6.31 10.01 8.02
C THR A 33 5.89 9.37 6.69
N HIS A 34 6.86 9.01 5.85
CA HIS A 34 6.58 8.35 4.57
C HIS A 34 5.92 6.97 4.79
N GLN A 35 6.47 6.15 5.69
CA GLN A 35 5.85 4.85 6.03
C GLN A 35 4.45 5.01 6.62
N LEU A 36 4.24 6.02 7.48
CA LEU A 36 2.92 6.30 8.05
C LEU A 36 1.91 6.68 6.97
N PHE A 37 2.30 7.53 6.02
CA PHE A 37 1.47 7.91 4.88
C PHE A 37 1.08 6.67 4.05
N LEU A 38 2.06 5.82 3.70
CA LEU A 38 1.80 4.60 2.94
C LEU A 38 0.89 3.63 3.68
N LEU A 39 1.04 3.48 5.00
CA LEU A 39 0.13 2.64 5.78
C LEU A 39 -1.29 3.22 5.86
N GLY A 40 -1.43 4.54 5.91
CA GLY A 40 -2.73 5.21 5.82
C GLY A 40 -3.44 4.93 4.48
N CYS A 41 -2.73 5.12 3.37
CA CYS A 41 -3.24 4.79 2.04
C CYS A 41 -3.55 3.30 1.90
N GLY A 42 -2.64 2.42 2.33
CA GLY A 42 -2.82 0.97 2.27
C GLY A 42 -4.05 0.50 3.04
N ALA A 43 -4.34 1.08 4.20
CA ALA A 43 -5.53 0.76 4.96
C ALA A 43 -6.82 1.15 4.21
N GLN A 44 -6.83 2.28 3.51
CA GLN A 44 -7.98 2.69 2.67
C GLN A 44 -8.14 1.76 1.47
N MET A 45 -7.04 1.43 0.79
CA MET A 45 -7.06 0.49 -0.34
C MET A 45 -7.60 -0.88 0.07
N LEU A 46 -7.12 -1.44 1.18
CA LEU A 46 -7.59 -2.74 1.67
C LEU A 46 -9.06 -2.74 2.13
N LYS A 47 -9.58 -1.60 2.59
CA LYS A 47 -10.99 -1.49 3.02
C LYS A 47 -11.97 -1.29 1.87
N TYR A 48 -11.60 -0.49 0.87
CA TYR A 48 -12.56 0.05 -0.09
C TYR A 48 -12.23 -0.24 -1.55
N ALA A 49 -10.98 -0.55 -1.89
CA ALA A 49 -10.65 -0.95 -3.24
C ALA A 49 -11.00 -2.43 -3.47
N SER A 50 -11.10 -2.84 -4.74
CA SER A 50 -11.24 -4.25 -5.06
C SER A 50 -10.01 -5.03 -4.58
N PRO A 51 -10.14 -6.30 -4.16
CA PRO A 51 -9.01 -7.10 -3.71
C PRO A 51 -7.79 -7.09 -4.64
N PRO A 52 -7.91 -7.26 -5.98
CA PRO A 52 -6.74 -7.24 -6.86
C PRO A 52 -6.11 -5.85 -6.98
N MET A 53 -6.90 -4.76 -6.87
CA MET A 53 -6.39 -3.39 -6.86
C MET A 53 -5.61 -3.10 -5.57
N ALA A 54 -6.15 -3.51 -4.43
CA ALA A 54 -5.50 -3.34 -3.13
C ALA A 54 -4.18 -4.13 -3.06
N GLN A 55 -4.17 -5.38 -3.54
CA GLN A 55 -2.97 -6.20 -3.62
C GLN A 55 -1.90 -5.57 -4.53
N ALA A 56 -2.29 -5.10 -5.72
CA ALA A 56 -1.38 -4.41 -6.63
C ALA A 56 -0.76 -3.17 -5.99
N TRP A 57 -1.57 -2.36 -5.29
CA TRP A 57 -1.09 -1.17 -4.58
C TRP A 57 -0.13 -1.54 -3.45
N CYS A 58 -0.49 -2.51 -2.60
CA CYS A 58 0.36 -2.95 -1.50
C CYS A 58 1.69 -3.53 -2.01
N GLN A 59 1.67 -4.28 -3.11
CA GLN A 59 2.88 -4.83 -3.69
C GLN A 59 3.78 -3.73 -4.26
N VAL A 60 3.24 -2.80 -5.06
CA VAL A 60 4.02 -1.72 -5.68
C VAL A 60 4.59 -0.77 -4.63
N MET A 61 3.81 -0.41 -3.62
CA MET A 61 4.18 0.64 -2.67
C MET A 61 4.94 0.12 -1.43
N LEU A 62 4.75 -1.15 -1.03
CA LEU A 62 5.30 -1.69 0.21
C LEU A 62 6.32 -2.83 -0.02
N ASP A 63 6.47 -3.35 -1.25
CA ASP A 63 7.51 -4.34 -1.54
C ASP A 63 8.88 -3.68 -1.70
N THR A 64 9.69 -3.81 -0.65
CA THR A 64 11.09 -3.37 -0.61
C THR A 64 12.02 -4.00 -1.66
N ARG A 65 11.60 -5.10 -2.32
CA ARG A 65 12.42 -5.82 -3.30
C ARG A 65 12.37 -5.21 -4.69
N GLY A 66 11.35 -4.40 -4.99
CA GLY A 66 11.11 -3.88 -6.34
C GLY A 66 10.81 -4.97 -7.37
N GLY A 67 10.85 -4.62 -8.66
CA GLY A 67 10.64 -5.56 -9.77
C GLY A 67 9.20 -6.08 -9.91
N VAL A 68 8.24 -5.41 -9.28
CA VAL A 68 6.82 -5.78 -9.31
C VAL A 68 6.26 -5.55 -10.70
N ARG A 69 5.69 -6.60 -11.30
CA ARG A 69 4.92 -6.48 -12.55
C ARG A 69 3.44 -6.47 -12.21
N LEU A 70 2.73 -5.48 -12.75
CA LEU A 70 1.28 -5.44 -12.70
C LEU A 70 0.70 -6.36 -13.78
N SER A 71 -0.36 -7.10 -13.46
CA SER A 71 -1.08 -7.87 -14.47
C SER A 71 -1.71 -6.93 -15.50
N GLU A 72 -1.84 -7.40 -16.75
CA GLU A 72 -2.45 -6.62 -17.84
C GLU A 72 -3.86 -6.16 -17.49
N GLN A 73 -4.65 -7.03 -16.83
CA GLN A 73 -5.98 -6.69 -16.34
C GLN A 73 -5.98 -5.48 -15.39
N ILE A 74 -5.02 -5.41 -14.45
CA ILE A 74 -4.93 -4.29 -13.51
C ILE A 74 -4.43 -3.03 -14.19
N GLN A 75 -3.52 -3.14 -15.16
CA GLN A 75 -3.08 -1.98 -15.95
C GLN A 75 -4.25 -1.38 -16.73
N ASN A 76 -5.04 -2.22 -17.42
CA ASN A 76 -6.20 -1.77 -18.17
C ASN A 76 -7.26 -1.15 -17.26
N ASP A 77 -7.57 -1.78 -16.12
CA ASP A 77 -8.53 -1.24 -15.14
C ASP A 77 -8.07 0.11 -14.56
N LEU A 78 -6.79 0.24 -14.21
CA LEU A 78 -6.20 1.51 -13.73
C LEU A 78 -6.37 2.63 -14.76
N LEU A 79 -6.02 2.36 -16.02
CA LEU A 79 -6.13 3.34 -17.11
C LEU A 79 -7.59 3.72 -17.35
N LEU A 80 -8.49 2.74 -17.40
CA LEU A 80 -9.92 2.97 -17.62
C LEU A 80 -10.53 3.84 -16.50
N ARG A 81 -10.18 3.56 -15.24
CA ARG A 81 -10.60 4.34 -14.07
C ARG A 81 -10.08 5.77 -14.14
N ALA A 82 -8.82 5.95 -14.54
CA ALA A 82 -8.20 7.27 -14.66
C ALA A 82 -8.84 8.13 -15.76
N THR A 83 -9.42 7.51 -16.79
CA THR A 83 -10.12 8.20 -17.88
C THR A 83 -11.64 8.32 -17.66
N GLY A 84 -12.15 8.03 -16.46
CA GLY A 84 -13.56 8.20 -16.12
C GLY A 84 -14.49 7.05 -16.52
N GLY A 85 -13.96 5.91 -16.98
CA GLY A 85 -14.75 4.77 -17.46
C GLY A 85 -15.53 3.99 -16.37
N VAL A 86 -15.53 4.49 -15.12
CA VAL A 86 -16.22 3.87 -13.96
C VAL A 86 -17.37 4.72 -13.44
N CYS A 87 -17.58 5.92 -14.00
CA CYS A 87 -18.69 6.82 -13.65
C CYS A 87 -19.79 6.88 -14.71
N VAL A 88 -19.86 5.90 -15.63
CA VAL A 88 -20.88 5.79 -16.68
C VAL A 88 -22.03 4.91 -16.22
#